data_AF-A0A0U2LKH2-F1
#
_entry.id   AF-A0A0U2LKH2-F1
#
_cell.length_a   1.000
_cell.length_b   1.000
_cell.length_c   1.000
_cell.angle_alpha   90.00
_cell.angle_beta   90.00
_cell.angle_gamma   90.00
#
_symmetry.space_group_name_H-M   'P 1'
#
loop_
_entity.id
_entity.type
_entity.pdbx_description
1 polymer ?
#
loop_
_entity_poly.entity_id
_entity_poly.type
_entity_poly.pdbx_seq_one_letter_code
_entity_poly.pdbx_strand_id
1 'polypeptide(L)'
;MEPHFHEKEHQWEMFVVQSGVLKVTLHNPDGSSITSFLIGDEQDVHAVEFEPGDVHSVECISDRALILEIKEGPFIEEQAKTLLKF
;
A
#
# COMPACT_ATOMS: atom_id res chain seq x y z
N MET A 1 -4.57 6.10 -3.46
CA MET A 1 -5.43 4.94 -3.75
C MET A 1 -6.37 4.71 -2.58
N GLU A 2 -7.59 4.30 -2.87
CA GLU A 2 -8.58 3.92 -1.85
C GLU A 2 -8.08 2.72 -1.01
N PRO A 3 -8.60 2.54 0.22
CA PRO A 3 -8.27 1.39 1.06
C PRO A 3 -8.57 0.06 0.37
N HIS A 4 -7.56 -0.81 0.29
CA HIS A 4 -7.67 -2.14 -0.31
C HIS A 4 -6.70 -3.11 0.35
N PHE A 5 -6.88 -4.40 0.02
CA PHE A 5 -6.03 -5.48 0.49
C PHE A 5 -5.99 -6.62 -0.54
N HIS A 6 -5.12 -7.60 -0.26
CA HIS A 6 -4.98 -8.82 -1.04
C HIS A 6 -5.51 -10.02 -0.25
N GLU A 7 -6.46 -10.76 -0.82
CA GLU A 7 -7.21 -11.81 -0.10
C GLU A 7 -6.46 -13.14 0.03
N LYS A 8 -5.56 -13.46 -0.89
CA LYS A 8 -4.93 -14.79 -0.95
C LYS A 8 -3.61 -14.81 -0.19
N GLU A 9 -3.32 -15.93 0.47
CA GLU A 9 -2.11 -16.11 1.32
C GLU A 9 -0.76 -15.87 0.62
N HIS A 10 -0.69 -15.92 -0.72
CA HIS A 10 0.55 -15.66 -1.47
C HIS A 10 0.63 -14.23 -2.03
N GLN A 11 -0.39 -13.40 -1.84
CA GLN A 11 -0.46 -12.07 -2.44
C GLN A 11 0.08 -11.00 -1.50
N TRP A 12 1.39 -11.05 -1.24
CA TRP A 12 2.09 -9.93 -0.61
C TRP A 12 2.31 -8.79 -1.62
N GLU A 13 2.51 -7.58 -1.09
CA GLU A 13 2.78 -6.38 -1.87
C GLU A 13 3.88 -5.56 -1.21
N MET A 14 4.77 -4.98 -2.00
CA MET A 14 5.78 -4.05 -1.52
C MET A 14 5.80 -2.78 -2.37
N PHE A 15 5.88 -1.64 -1.70
CA PHE A 15 6.22 -0.36 -2.32
C PHE A 15 7.65 0.04 -1.98
N VAL A 16 8.39 0.50 -2.99
CA VAL A 16 9.69 1.15 -2.84
C VAL A 16 9.59 2.54 -3.47
N VAL A 17 9.73 3.59 -2.66
CA VAL A 17 9.67 4.98 -3.13
C VAL A 17 11.03 5.40 -3.69
N GLN A 18 11.04 5.73 -4.99
CA GLN A 18 12.22 6.18 -5.72
C GLN A 18 12.41 7.70 -5.66
N SER A 19 11.32 8.46 -5.54
CA SER A 19 11.33 9.91 -5.31
C SER A 19 9.95 10.39 -4.83
N GLY A 20 9.91 11.50 -4.11
CA GLY A 20 8.69 12.04 -3.50
C GLY A 20 8.35 11.38 -2.17
N VAL A 21 7.19 11.73 -1.61
CA VAL A 21 6.74 11.28 -0.30
C VAL A 21 5.32 10.76 -0.38
N LEU A 22 5.11 9.56 0.15
CA LEU A 22 3.79 8.96 0.32
C LEU A 22 3.41 8.92 1.80
N LYS A 23 2.13 9.14 2.09
CA LYS A 23 1.51 8.73 3.34
C LYS A 23 0.87 7.37 3.14
N VAL A 24 1.30 6.39 3.91
CA VAL A 24 0.67 5.08 4.01
C VAL A 24 -0.24 5.10 5.23
N THR A 25 -1.47 4.60 5.08
CA THR A 25 -2.39 4.40 6.20
C THR A 25 -2.83 2.94 6.22
N LEU A 26 -2.67 2.28 7.36
CA LEU A 26 -3.21 0.95 7.63
C LEU A 26 -4.58 1.09 8.29
N HIS A 27 -5.52 0.24 7.90
CA HIS A 27 -6.90 0.26 8.37
C HIS A 27 -7.27 -1.09 8.98
N ASN A 28 -8.22 -1.05 9.91
CA ASN A 28 -8.91 -2.23 10.37
C ASN A 28 -9.90 -2.70 9.28
N PRO A 29 -10.35 -3.96 9.32
CA PRO A 29 -11.40 -4.45 8.43
C PRO A 29 -12.73 -3.71 8.54
N ASP A 30 -12.98 -2.98 9.63
CA ASP A 30 -14.15 -2.11 9.80
C ASP A 30 -13.98 -0.71 9.17
N GLY A 31 -12.81 -0.45 8.57
CA GLY A 31 -12.50 0.81 7.90
C GLY A 31 -11.98 1.92 8.81
N SER A 32 -11.87 1.68 10.11
CA SER A 32 -11.17 2.62 11.01
C SER A 32 -9.65 2.59 10.76
N SER A 33 -9.00 3.75 10.82
CA SER A 33 -7.54 3.82 10.64
C SER A 33 -6.81 3.32 11.89
N ILE A 34 -5.84 2.43 11.69
CA ILE A 34 -4.97 1.91 12.75
C ILE A 34 -3.81 2.86 12.98
N THR A 35 -3.08 3.18 11.91
CA THR A 35 -1.87 3.99 11.96
C THR A 35 -1.57 4.59 10.58
N SER A 36 -0.83 5.68 10.56
CA SER A 36 -0.30 6.26 9.33
C SER A 36 1.13 6.74 9.50
N PHE A 37 1.93 6.59 8.46
CA PHE A 37 3.33 7.00 8.44
C PHE A 37 3.74 7.49 7.04
N LEU A 38 4.82 8.26 7.00
CA LEU A 38 5.38 8.78 5.76
C LEU A 38 6.53 7.88 5.29
N ILE A 39 6.63 7.68 3.98
CA ILE A 39 7.72 6.97 3.33
C ILE A 39 8.23 7.75 2.12
N GLY A 40 9.53 7.66 1.82
CA GLY A 40 10.17 8.33 0.68
C GLY A 40 11.19 9.39 1.09
N ASP A 41 11.37 10.41 0.24
CA ASP A 41 12.44 11.40 0.40
C ASP A 41 12.40 12.09 1.78
N GLU A 42 13.58 12.20 2.41
CA GLU A 42 13.77 12.78 3.74
C GLU A 42 13.02 12.06 4.89
N GLN A 43 12.50 10.85 4.64
CA GLN A 43 11.90 9.98 5.66
C GLN A 43 12.86 8.85 6.04
N ASP A 44 12.69 8.29 7.25
CA ASP A 44 13.51 7.15 7.71
C ASP A 44 13.22 5.86 6.94
N VAL A 45 12.04 5.77 6.32
CA VAL A 45 11.54 4.57 5.63
C VAL A 45 11.33 4.89 4.14
N HIS A 46 11.91 4.07 3.26
CA HIS A 46 11.76 4.20 1.81
C HIS A 46 11.00 3.03 1.18
N ALA A 47 10.78 1.94 1.93
CA ALA A 47 10.06 0.78 1.47
C ALA A 47 9.14 0.25 2.56
N VAL A 48 8.00 -0.30 2.14
CA VAL A 48 7.03 -0.97 3.01
C VAL A 48 6.52 -2.21 2.31
N GLU A 49 6.43 -3.30 3.05
CA GLU A 49 5.80 -4.55 2.63
C GLU A 49 4.49 -4.71 3.39
N PHE A 50 3.47 -5.21 2.70
CA PHE A 50 2.15 -5.52 3.20
C PHE A 50 1.92 -7.02 3.08
N GLU A 51 1.48 -7.61 4.17
CA GLU A 51 1.08 -9.01 4.20
C GLU A 51 -0.32 -9.17 3.57
N PRO A 52 -0.68 -10.37 3.10
CA PRO A 52 -2.06 -10.65 2.72
C PRO A 52 -3.04 -10.26 3.83
N GLY A 53 -4.11 -9.56 3.47
CA GLY A 53 -5.11 -9.06 4.41
C GLY A 53 -4.80 -7.70 5.03
N ASP A 54 -3.58 -7.15 4.90
CA ASP A 54 -3.28 -5.80 5.37
C ASP A 54 -4.04 -4.77 4.55
N VAL A 55 -5.07 -4.17 5.16
CA VAL A 55 -5.85 -3.12 4.52
C VAL A 55 -5.06 -1.83 4.56
N HIS A 56 -4.71 -1.31 3.39
CA HIS A 56 -3.87 -0.13 3.29
C HIS A 56 -4.36 0.83 2.20
N SER A 57 -4.02 2.10 2.38
CA SER A 57 -4.25 3.17 1.41
C SER A 57 -3.02 4.06 1.32
N VAL A 58 -2.78 4.64 0.14
CA VAL A 58 -1.66 5.57 -0.08
C VAL A 58 -2.12 6.91 -0.61
N GLU A 59 -1.54 7.98 -0.08
CA GLU A 59 -1.72 9.36 -0.52
C GLU A 59 -0.37 9.94 -0.92
N CYS A 60 -0.29 10.61 -2.08
CA CYS A 60 0.92 11.33 -2.47
C CYS A 60 0.91 12.70 -1.77
N ILE A 61 1.92 12.94 -0.93
CA ILE A 61 2.02 14.17 -0.10
C ILE A 61 2.89 15.22 -0.78
N SER A 62 3.88 14.79 -1.57
CA SER A 62 4.65 15.68 -2.45
C SER A 62 3.90 15.99 -3.75
N ASP A 63 4.36 17.01 -4.49
CA ASP A 63 3.82 17.37 -5.81
C ASP A 63 3.75 16.19 -6.78
N ARG A 64 4.71 15.26 -6.66
CA ARG A 64 4.77 13.99 -7.39
C ARG A 64 5.51 12.95 -6.56
N ALA A 65 5.21 11.67 -6.80
CA ALA A 65 5.99 10.56 -6.29
C ALA A 65 6.17 9.50 -7.38
N LEU A 66 7.31 8.80 -7.34
CA LEU A 66 7.61 7.65 -8.19
C LEU A 66 7.82 6.43 -7.28
N ILE A 67 7.06 5.37 -7.54
CA ILE A 67 7.17 4.12 -6.80
C ILE A 67 7.47 2.95 -7.72
N LEU A 68 8.21 1.99 -7.19
CA LEU A 68 8.25 0.62 -7.70
C LEU A 68 7.32 -0.22 -6.82
N GLU A 69 6.33 -0.84 -7.45
CA GLU A 69 5.41 -1.79 -6.82
C GLU A 69 5.81 -3.21 -7.22
N ILE A 70 5.95 -4.08 -6.22
CA ILE A 70 6.36 -5.48 -6.40
C ILE A 70 5.30 -6.36 -5.75
N LYS A 71 4.87 -7.40 -6.47
CA LYS A 71 3.92 -8.41 -5.98
C LYS A 71 4.35 -9.78 -6.48
N GLU A 72 3.90 -10.83 -5.79
CA GLU A 72 4.03 -12.19 -6.30
C GLU A 72 3.22 -12.38 -7.58
N GLY A 73 3.83 -13.03 -8.57
CA GLY A 73 3.20 -13.36 -9.84
C GLY A 73 2.51 -14.73 -9.83
N PRO A 74 1.71 -15.04 -10.86
CA PRO A 74 1.40 -14.20 -12.02
C PRO A 74 0.37 -13.11 -11.68
N PHE A 75 0.41 -11.99 -12.40
CA PHE A 75 -0.64 -10.97 -12.32
C PHE A 75 -1.92 -11.48 -12.99
N ILE A 76 -3.00 -11.54 -12.22
CA ILE A 76 -4.35 -11.89 -12.68
C ILE A 76 -5.26 -10.73 -12.28
N GLU A 77 -5.78 -10.00 -13.28
CA GLU A 77 -6.49 -8.72 -13.07
C GLU A 77 -7.72 -8.87 -12.17
N GLU A 78 -8.49 -9.95 -12.33
CA GLU A 78 -9.70 -10.22 -11.54
C GLU A 78 -9.40 -10.51 -10.07
N GLN A 79 -8.13 -10.74 -9.73
CA GLN A 79 -7.64 -11.07 -8.39
C GLN A 79 -6.65 -10.04 -7.89
N ALA A 80 -6.52 -8.90 -8.59
CA ALA A 80 -5.47 -7.93 -8.33
C ALA A 80 -5.58 -7.31 -6.93
N LYS A 81 -6.80 -7.06 -6.43
CA LYS A 81 -7.06 -6.51 -5.09
C LYS A 81 -8.53 -6.56 -4.72
N THR A 82 -8.82 -6.46 -3.43
CA THR A 82 -10.16 -6.25 -2.88
C THR A 82 -10.26 -4.86 -2.26
N LEU A 83 -11.23 -4.07 -2.74
CA LEU A 83 -11.54 -2.77 -2.15
C LEU A 83 -12.28 -2.96 -0.82
N LEU A 84 -11.89 -2.19 0.19
CA LEU A 84 -12.68 -2.11 1.41
C LEU A 84 -13.97 -1.32 1.13
N LYS A 85 -15.13 -1.94 1.39
CA LYS A 85 -16.43 -1.28 1.22
C LYS A 85 -16.91 -0.72 2.55
N PHE A 86 -17.29 0.55 2.55
CA PHE A 86 -17.92 1.25 3.67
C PHE A 86 -19.44 1.35 3.44
#